data_AF-A0A0D3ILX7-F1
#
_entry.id   AF-A0A0D3ILX7-F1
#
_cell.length_a   1.000
_cell.length_b   1.000
_cell.length_c   1.000
_cell.angle_alpha   90.00
_cell.angle_beta   90.00
_cell.angle_gamma   90.00
#
_symmetry.space_group_name_H-M   'P 1'
#
loop_
_entity.id
_entity.type
_entity.pdbx_description
1 polymer ?
#
loop_
_entity_poly.entity_id
_entity_poly.type
_entity_poly.pdbx_seq_one_letter_code
_entity_poly.pdbx_strand_id
1 'polypeptide(L)'
;MGTRAILPLLALLEVGLAFGGLSGDQGWHAVPLFRKPAVSTGQLELVEEGLNVLRAQTEPFAIVSAVGPTRTGKSSILGRAFFRGEHENIFEVGSGVTSHTGGVWIASQPIEVKVADGSTLRVLFIDTEGFSGVGGITSKTYEANLFGL
;
A
#
# COMPACT_ATOMS: atom_id res chain seq x y z
N MET A 1 -22.12 15.11 -19.41
CA MET A 1 -21.30 13.87 -19.41
C MET A 1 -19.89 14.27 -19.00
N GLY A 2 -19.55 14.21 -17.71
CA GLY A 2 -18.24 14.67 -17.24
C GLY A 2 -18.27 15.22 -15.82
N THR A 3 -18.32 14.34 -14.82
CA THR A 3 -18.07 14.72 -13.41
C THR A 3 -17.71 13.54 -12.49
N ARG A 4 -17.73 12.29 -12.97
CA ARG A 4 -17.56 11.11 -12.10
C ARG A 4 -16.13 10.79 -11.67
N ALA A 5 -15.11 11.36 -12.32
CA ALA A 5 -13.70 11.06 -12.02
C ALA A 5 -13.08 11.99 -10.95
N ILE A 6 -13.74 13.08 -10.57
CA ILE A 6 -13.20 14.08 -9.63
C ILE A 6 -13.64 13.80 -8.18
N LEU A 7 -14.76 13.09 -7.99
CA LEU A 7 -15.27 12.70 -6.67
C LEU A 7 -14.36 11.77 -5.84
N PRO A 8 -13.66 10.75 -6.38
CA PRO A 8 -12.88 9.84 -5.54
C PRO A 8 -11.63 10.51 -4.96
N LEU A 9 -11.05 11.50 -5.64
CA LEU A 9 -9.86 12.22 -5.18
C LEU A 9 -10.18 13.24 -4.08
N LEU A 10 -11.33 13.91 -4.16
CA LEU A 10 -11.83 14.80 -3.11
C LEU A 10 -12.23 14.02 -1.85
N ALA A 11 -12.82 12.83 -2.01
CA ALA A 11 -13.08 11.93 -0.90
C ALA A 11 -11.76 11.55 -0.17
N LEU A 12 -10.68 11.29 -0.91
CA LEU A 12 -9.36 10.96 -0.37
C LEU A 12 -8.73 12.10 0.47
N LEU A 13 -9.01 13.36 0.12
CA LEU A 13 -8.52 14.53 0.86
C LEU A 13 -9.34 14.76 2.16
N GLU A 14 -10.65 14.51 2.11
CA GLU A 14 -11.53 14.58 3.29
C GLU A 14 -11.27 13.43 4.28
N VAL A 15 -10.85 12.25 3.78
CA VAL A 15 -10.37 11.12 4.61
C VAL A 15 -9.30 11.60 5.60
N GLY A 16 -8.35 12.45 5.15
CA GLY A 16 -7.27 13.02 5.98
C GLY A 16 -7.72 13.82 7.21
N LEU A 17 -8.87 14.48 7.13
CA LEU A 17 -9.40 15.38 8.16
C LEU A 17 -10.49 14.74 9.02
N ALA A 18 -11.15 13.68 8.51
CA ALA A 18 -12.27 13.00 9.16
C ALA A 18 -11.87 11.80 10.04
N PHE A 19 -10.58 11.59 10.31
CA PHE A 19 -10.07 10.53 11.21
C PHE A 19 -10.39 10.80 12.69
N GLY A 20 -11.67 10.93 13.01
CA GLY A 20 -12.21 10.79 14.35
C GLY A 20 -12.43 9.31 14.66
N GLY A 21 -11.41 8.67 15.24
CA GLY A 21 -11.53 7.36 15.89
C GLY A 21 -11.60 6.17 14.93
N LEU A 22 -10.43 5.66 14.53
CA LEU A 22 -10.32 4.27 14.08
C LEU A 22 -10.65 3.38 15.29
N SER A 23 -11.85 2.80 15.33
CA SER A 23 -12.26 1.91 16.40
C SER A 23 -11.60 0.54 16.21
N GLY A 24 -10.58 0.27 17.02
CA GLY A 24 -9.95 -1.04 17.19
C GLY A 24 -8.45 -0.99 16.91
N ASP A 25 -7.66 -1.31 17.92
CA ASP A 25 -6.30 -1.82 17.72
C ASP A 25 -6.42 -3.16 16.99
N GLN A 26 -6.33 -3.12 15.67
CA GLN A 26 -6.51 -4.29 14.81
C GLN A 26 -5.18 -4.95 14.45
N GLY A 27 -4.06 -4.57 15.08
CA GLY A 27 -2.76 -5.18 14.78
C GLY A 27 -2.35 -5.05 13.30
N TRP A 28 -2.59 -3.88 12.69
CA TRP A 28 -2.17 -3.62 11.32
C TRP A 28 -0.66 -3.81 11.18
N HIS A 29 -0.27 -4.56 10.14
CA HIS A 29 1.11 -4.75 9.75
C HIS A 29 1.18 -4.92 8.23
N ALA A 30 2.36 -4.68 7.65
CA ALA A 30 2.59 -4.94 6.24
C ALA A 30 2.81 -6.44 6.00
N VAL A 31 2.08 -6.97 5.02
CA VAL A 31 2.18 -8.35 4.53
C VAL A 31 2.80 -8.30 3.14
N PRO A 32 3.81 -9.13 2.82
CA PRO A 32 4.35 -9.18 1.48
C PRO A 32 3.30 -9.75 0.51
N LEU A 33 3.01 -9.01 -0.57
CA LEU A 33 2.11 -9.42 -1.65
C LEU A 33 2.91 -9.95 -2.84
N PHE A 34 3.99 -9.27 -3.20
CA PHE A 34 4.96 -9.74 -4.18
C PHE A 34 6.37 -9.57 -3.64
N ARG A 35 7.24 -10.56 -3.89
CA ARG A 35 8.65 -10.49 -3.54
C ARG A 35 9.50 -10.34 -4.79
N LYS A 36 10.64 -9.69 -4.60
CA LYS A 36 11.71 -9.65 -5.58
C LYS A 36 12.26 -11.08 -5.77
N PRO A 37 12.44 -11.55 -7.02
CA PRO A 37 12.94 -12.90 -7.25
C PRO A 37 14.40 -13.02 -6.79
N ALA A 38 14.77 -14.22 -6.33
CA ALA A 38 16.14 -14.51 -5.88
C ALA A 38 17.18 -14.39 -7.02
N VAL A 39 16.74 -14.59 -8.26
CA VAL A 39 17.54 -14.45 -9.48
C VAL A 39 16.87 -13.39 -10.36
N SER A 40 17.63 -12.60 -11.12
CA SER A 40 17.12 -11.54 -11.99
C SER A 40 16.34 -12.08 -13.21
N THR A 41 15.17 -12.69 -12.97
CA THR A 41 14.23 -13.16 -14.00
C THR A 41 13.35 -12.02 -14.53
N GLY A 42 13.32 -10.88 -13.84
CA GLY A 42 12.44 -9.75 -14.12
C GLY A 42 11.00 -9.95 -13.65
N GLN A 43 10.64 -11.13 -13.14
CA GLN A 43 9.29 -11.43 -12.67
C GLN A 43 9.22 -11.37 -11.14
N LEU A 44 8.16 -10.75 -10.64
CA LEU A 44 7.83 -10.74 -9.22
C LEU A 44 7.25 -12.08 -8.80
N GLU A 45 7.62 -12.55 -7.61
CA GLU A 45 7.09 -13.78 -7.03
C GLU A 45 5.86 -13.45 -6.17
N LEU A 46 4.70 -13.98 -6.54
CA LEU A 46 3.46 -13.81 -5.76
C LEU A 46 3.60 -14.51 -4.41
N VAL A 47 3.20 -13.82 -3.34
CA VAL A 47 3.21 -14.36 -1.98
C VAL A 47 1.80 -14.68 -1.54
N GLU A 48 1.56 -15.95 -1.21
CA GLU A 48 0.24 -16.47 -0.87
C GLU A 48 -0.39 -15.77 0.34
N GLU A 49 0.43 -15.36 1.31
CA GLU A 49 -0.01 -14.63 2.49
C GLU A 49 -0.68 -13.30 2.13
N GLY A 50 -0.04 -12.45 1.32
CA GLY A 50 -0.63 -11.19 0.85
C GLY A 50 -1.79 -11.42 -0.11
N LEU A 51 -1.76 -12.48 -0.91
CA LEU A 51 -2.88 -12.85 -1.77
C LEU A 51 -4.13 -13.23 -0.96
N ASN A 52 -3.94 -13.90 0.18
CA ASN A 52 -5.04 -14.26 1.07
C ASN A 52 -5.68 -13.05 1.72
N VAL A 53 -4.94 -11.95 1.95
CA VAL A 53 -5.53 -10.66 2.36
C VAL A 53 -6.56 -10.20 1.33
N LEU A 54 -6.22 -10.23 0.03
CA LEU A 54 -7.14 -9.84 -1.04
C LEU A 54 -8.34 -10.81 -1.16
N ARG A 55 -8.09 -12.12 -1.07
CA ARG A 55 -9.15 -13.14 -1.16
C ARG A 55 -10.13 -13.12 0.01
N ALA A 56 -9.70 -12.66 1.18
CA ALA A 56 -10.56 -12.51 2.35
C ALA A 56 -11.60 -11.39 2.20
N GLN A 57 -11.48 -10.53 1.17
CA GLN A 57 -12.39 -9.42 0.96
C GLN A 57 -13.67 -9.89 0.25
N THR A 58 -14.74 -10.05 1.02
CA THR A 58 -16.08 -10.40 0.48
C THR A 58 -16.92 -9.18 0.11
N GLU A 59 -16.61 -8.02 0.70
CA GLU A 59 -17.29 -6.75 0.47
C GLU A 59 -16.49 -5.84 -0.46
N PRO A 60 -17.14 -4.92 -1.21
CA PRO A 60 -16.44 -3.94 -2.03
C PRO A 60 -15.39 -3.15 -1.25
N PHE A 61 -14.23 -2.94 -1.86
CA PHE A 61 -13.13 -2.19 -1.28
C PHE A 61 -12.41 -1.34 -2.34
N ALA A 62 -11.74 -0.29 -1.90
CA ALA A 62 -10.82 0.51 -2.69
C ALA A 62 -9.37 0.13 -2.37
N ILE A 63 -8.48 0.37 -3.33
CA ILE A 63 -7.03 0.24 -3.16
C ILE A 63 -6.42 1.62 -3.29
N VAL A 64 -5.53 1.97 -2.35
CA VAL A 64 -4.64 3.13 -2.45
C VAL A 64 -3.21 2.60 -2.51
N SER A 65 -2.46 2.99 -3.54
CA SER A 65 -1.06 2.58 -3.70
C SER A 65 -0.13 3.77 -3.85
N ALA A 66 1.07 3.68 -3.27
CA ALA A 66 2.15 4.62 -3.49
C ALA A 66 3.25 4.01 -4.34
N VAL A 67 3.47 4.60 -5.51
CA VAL A 67 4.40 4.12 -6.54
C VAL A 67 5.32 5.26 -6.97
N GLY A 68 6.61 4.97 -7.18
CA GLY A 68 7.59 6.00 -7.55
C GLY A 68 9.03 5.67 -7.16
N PRO A 69 10.00 6.56 -7.41
CA PRO A 69 11.43 6.27 -7.22
C PRO A 69 11.82 5.84 -5.79
N THR A 70 12.97 5.20 -5.64
CA THR A 70 13.50 4.85 -4.30
C THR A 70 13.77 6.12 -3.48
N ARG A 71 13.52 6.05 -2.17
CA ARG A 71 13.80 7.13 -1.19
C ARG A 71 13.01 8.43 -1.40
N THR A 72 11.81 8.37 -1.98
CA THR A 72 10.91 9.54 -2.12
C THR A 72 9.83 9.65 -1.03
N GLY A 73 9.94 8.87 0.05
CA GLY A 73 9.00 8.95 1.18
C GLY A 73 7.63 8.31 0.95
N LYS A 74 7.51 7.36 0.01
CA LYS A 74 6.24 6.67 -0.32
C LYS A 74 5.59 6.01 0.91
N SER A 75 6.33 5.13 1.57
CA SER A 75 5.90 4.41 2.77
C SER A 75 5.51 5.38 3.89
N SER A 76 6.28 6.46 4.06
CA SER A 76 6.00 7.51 5.05
C SER A 76 4.72 8.29 4.78
N ILE A 77 4.44 8.62 3.52
CA ILE A 77 3.22 9.33 3.15
C ILE A 77 2.00 8.42 3.36
N LEU A 78 2.05 7.16 2.94
CA LEU A 78 0.95 6.21 3.17
C LEU A 78 0.66 6.02 4.65
N GLY A 79 1.72 5.76 5.44
CA GLY A 79 1.64 5.58 6.88
C GLY A 79 1.04 6.79 7.59
N ARG A 80 1.66 7.96 7.45
CA ARG A 80 1.25 9.17 8.18
C ARG A 80 -0.06 9.78 7.69
N ALA A 81 -0.42 9.59 6.42
CA ALA A 81 -1.69 10.11 5.93
C ALA A 81 -2.87 9.30 6.47
N PHE A 82 -2.76 7.97 6.50
CA PHE A 82 -3.92 7.09 6.70
C PHE A 82 -3.91 6.27 8.00
N PHE A 83 -2.77 6.17 8.68
CA PHE A 83 -2.62 5.47 9.96
C PHE A 83 -2.25 6.46 11.06
N ARG A 84 -2.43 6.07 12.32
CA ARG A 84 -2.16 6.92 13.50
C ARG A 84 -1.44 6.12 14.57
N GLY A 85 -0.63 6.79 15.38
CA GLY A 85 0.06 6.18 16.52
C GLY A 85 1.08 5.14 16.08
N GLU A 86 1.09 3.97 16.71
CA GLU A 86 2.07 2.91 16.43
C GLU A 86 1.98 2.34 15.00
N HIS A 87 0.85 2.55 14.32
CA HIS A 87 0.65 2.06 12.95
C HIS A 87 1.12 3.05 11.86
N GLU A 88 1.59 4.24 12.20
CA GLU A 88 2.13 5.20 11.20
C GLU A 88 3.31 4.63 10.42
N ASN A 89 3.98 3.62 10.96
CA ASN A 89 5.20 3.05 10.40
C ASN A 89 5.00 1.61 9.90
N ILE A 90 3.78 1.12 9.68
CA ILE A 90 3.56 -0.29 9.27
C ILE A 90 4.28 -0.67 7.97
N PHE A 91 4.53 0.29 7.07
CA PHE A 91 5.28 0.10 5.82
C PHE A 91 6.77 0.51 5.95
N GLU A 92 7.15 1.15 7.05
CA GLU A 92 8.53 1.57 7.32
C GLU A 92 9.30 0.54 8.15
N VAL A 93 8.62 -0.24 9.01
CA VAL A 93 9.26 -1.13 9.99
C VAL A 93 9.58 -2.48 9.38
N GLY A 94 10.87 -2.71 9.10
CA GLY A 94 11.49 -4.03 8.99
C GLY A 94 12.59 -4.18 10.01
N SER A 95 12.61 -5.29 10.74
CA SER A 95 13.50 -5.58 11.86
C SER A 95 14.96 -5.87 11.46
N GLY A 96 15.47 -5.20 10.42
CA GLY A 96 16.85 -5.32 9.96
C GLY A 96 17.29 -4.14 9.10
N VAL A 97 18.59 -4.08 8.80
CA VAL A 97 19.25 -3.05 7.95
C VAL A 97 18.62 -2.93 6.55
N THR A 98 17.78 -3.89 6.18
CA THR A 98 16.92 -3.85 4.99
C THR A 98 15.54 -3.30 5.35
N SER A 99 15.29 -2.04 5.00
CA SER A 99 13.92 -1.51 4.82
C SER A 99 13.09 -2.49 3.99
N HIS A 100 11.77 -2.55 4.17
CA HIS A 100 10.82 -3.40 3.41
C HIS A 100 10.86 -3.24 1.88
N THR A 101 11.78 -2.49 1.29
CA THR A 101 11.68 -2.03 -0.11
C THR A 101 12.19 -3.01 -1.16
N GLY A 102 11.95 -4.32 -0.96
CA GLY A 102 12.01 -5.32 -2.03
C GLY A 102 10.61 -5.86 -2.34
N GLY A 103 10.09 -5.61 -3.54
CA GLY A 103 8.77 -6.09 -3.97
C GLY A 103 7.59 -5.18 -3.63
N VAL A 104 6.43 -5.76 -3.34
CA VAL A 104 5.15 -5.09 -3.08
C VAL A 104 4.54 -5.60 -1.77
N TRP A 105 4.03 -4.67 -0.97
CA TRP A 105 3.48 -4.95 0.36
C TRP A 105 2.05 -4.43 0.46
N ILE A 106 1.20 -5.15 1.17
CA ILE A 106 -0.20 -4.80 1.42
C ILE A 106 -0.44 -4.69 2.93
N ALA A 107 -1.28 -3.77 3.37
CA ALA A 107 -1.76 -3.77 4.75
C ALA A 107 -2.54 -5.07 5.04
N SER A 108 -2.36 -5.66 6.22
CA SER A 108 -2.97 -6.94 6.61
C SER A 108 -4.50 -6.99 6.52
N GLN A 109 -5.17 -5.83 6.52
CA GLN A 109 -6.62 -5.69 6.40
C GLN A 109 -6.99 -4.24 6.00
N PRO A 110 -8.20 -3.99 5.47
CA PRO A 110 -8.62 -2.63 5.14
C PRO A 110 -8.83 -1.77 6.38
N ILE A 111 -8.71 -0.45 6.20
CA ILE A 111 -9.31 0.52 7.12
C ILE A 111 -10.74 0.81 6.68
N GLU A 112 -11.61 1.11 7.65
CA GLU A 112 -12.95 1.58 7.37
C GLU A 112 -13.01 3.11 7.47
N VAL A 113 -13.52 3.75 6.42
CA VAL A 113 -13.65 5.20 6.33
C VAL A 113 -15.12 5.56 6.14
N LYS A 114 -15.65 6.43 7.00
CA LYS A 114 -16.96 7.02 6.79
C LYS A 114 -16.86 8.12 5.73
N VAL A 115 -17.66 8.00 4.69
CA VAL A 115 -17.76 9.02 3.63
C VAL A 115 -18.97 9.94 3.88
N ALA A 116 -19.02 11.08 3.18
CA ALA A 116 -19.97 12.17 3.44
C ALA A 116 -21.46 11.77 3.34
N ASP A 117 -21.78 10.72 2.59
CA ASP A 117 -23.14 10.18 2.47
C ASP A 117 -23.53 9.21 3.60
N GLY A 118 -22.65 9.00 4.58
CA GLY A 118 -22.83 8.12 5.72
C GLY A 118 -22.47 6.65 5.49
N SER A 119 -22.17 6.26 4.25
CA SER A 119 -21.69 4.90 3.94
C SER A 119 -20.26 4.66 4.42
N THR A 120 -19.88 3.38 4.52
CA THR A 120 -18.52 2.97 4.89
C THR A 120 -17.77 2.54 3.63
N LEU A 121 -16.62 3.19 3.36
CA LEU A 121 -15.64 2.78 2.38
C LEU A 121 -14.55 1.95 3.06
N ARG A 122 -14.29 0.75 2.53
CA ARG A 122 -13.18 -0.10 2.97
C ARG A 122 -11.96 0.17 2.09
N VAL A 123 -10.81 0.52 2.66
CA VAL A 123 -9.61 0.91 1.91
C VAL A 123 -8.43 0.01 2.28
N LEU A 124 -7.87 -0.69 1.30
CA LEU A 124 -6.61 -1.42 1.41
C LEU A 124 -5.45 -0.56 0.89
N PHE A 125 -4.31 -0.62 1.57
CA PHE A 125 -3.11 0.12 1.19
C PHE A 125 -2.03 -0.80 0.65
N ILE A 126 -1.37 -0.36 -0.41
CA ILE A 126 -0.26 -1.05 -1.05
C ILE A 126 0.96 -0.12 -1.15
N ASP A 127 2.09 -0.54 -0.58
CA ASP A 127 3.38 0.13 -0.74
C ASP A 127 4.29 -0.67 -1.67
N THR A 128 5.02 0.01 -2.55
CA THR A 128 5.90 -0.63 -3.54
C THR A 128 7.37 -0.28 -3.30
N GLU A 129 8.25 -1.22 -3.67
CA GLU A 129 9.66 -0.92 -3.92
C GLU A 129 9.78 0.29 -4.86
N GLY A 130 10.77 1.12 -4.60
CA GLY A 130 11.04 2.25 -5.46
C GLY A 130 11.98 1.92 -6.59
N PHE A 131 11.70 2.47 -7.78
CA PHE A 131 12.52 2.29 -8.98
C PHE A 131 13.79 3.16 -8.96
N SER A 132 14.75 2.83 -9.84
CA SER A 132 15.96 3.62 -10.09
C SER A 132 16.92 3.74 -8.88
N GLY A 133 16.87 2.77 -7.97
CA GLY A 133 17.78 2.70 -6.82
C GLY A 133 19.23 2.47 -7.25
N VAL A 134 20.13 3.32 -6.75
CA VAL A 134 21.58 3.17 -6.97
C VAL A 134 22.08 1.97 -6.15
N GLY A 135 22.27 0.81 -6.77
CA GLY A 135 22.96 -0.33 -6.14
C GLY A 135 22.39 -1.75 -6.35
N GLY A 136 21.43 -1.98 -7.24
CA GLY A 136 20.90 -3.33 -7.50
C GLY A 136 21.12 -3.78 -8.94
N ILE A 137 21.42 -5.07 -9.13
CA ILE A 137 21.25 -5.76 -10.42
C ILE A 137 19.74 -5.95 -10.64
N THR A 138 19.00 -4.86 -10.82
CA THR A 138 17.58 -4.88 -11.19
C THR A 138 17.47 -4.64 -12.68
N SER A 139 16.81 -5.56 -13.39
CA SER A 139 16.55 -5.35 -14.81
C SER A 139 15.47 -4.28 -14.99
N LYS A 140 15.54 -3.50 -16.08
CA LYS A 140 14.45 -2.60 -16.47
C LYS A 140 13.11 -3.32 -16.59
N THR A 141 13.15 -4.61 -16.96
CA THR A 141 12.00 -5.51 -16.99
C THR A 141 11.36 -5.69 -15.62
N TYR A 142 12.14 -5.84 -14.56
CA TYR A 142 11.62 -5.93 -13.19
C TYR A 142 10.86 -4.65 -12.80
N GLU A 143 11.47 -3.49 -13.03
CA GLU A 143 10.84 -2.21 -12.69
C GLU A 143 9.56 -1.97 -13.49
N ALA A 144 9.56 -2.33 -14.78
CA ALA A 144 8.37 -2.25 -15.63
C ALA A 144 7.26 -3.18 -15.15
N ASN A 145 7.60 -4.42 -14.76
CA ASN A 145 6.63 -5.37 -14.23
C ASN A 145 6.09 -4.95 -12.86
N LEU A 146 6.92 -4.35 -12.01
CA LEU A 146 6.50 -3.79 -10.72
C LEU A 146 5.54 -2.60 -10.89
N PHE A 147 5.81 -1.72 -11.86
CA PHE A 147 4.92 -0.59 -12.16
C PHE A 147 3.61 -1.00 -12.84
N GLY A 148 3.63 -2.10 -13.61
CA GLY A 148 2.47 -2.57 -14.36
C GLY A 148 1.47 -3.43 -13.58
N LEU A 149 1.73 -3.73 -12.30
CA LEU A 149 0.78 -4.38 -11.39
C LEU A 149 -0.38 -3.44 -11.02
#